data_AF-A0A4U7BLR6-F1
#
_entry.id   AF-A0A4U7BLR6-F1
#
_cell.length_a   1.000
_cell.length_b   1.000
_cell.length_c   1.000
_cell.angle_alpha   90.00
_cell.angle_beta   90.00
_cell.angle_gamma   90.00
#
_symmetry.space_group_name_H-M   'P 1'
#
loop_
_entity.id
_entity.type
_entity.pdbx_description
1 polymer ?
#
loop_
_entity_poly.entity_id
_entity_poly.type
_entity_poly.pdbx_seq_one_letter_code
_entity_poly.pdbx_strand_id
1 'polypeptide(L)' 'MDPLDILIFQTSKKDRAIKVQKISDERFNVFEEGFFCKEFLNLDDKELKKILKQLQKIEFPRSNQLWLKIVKNK' A
#
# COMPACT_ATOMS: atom_id res chain seq x y z
N MET A 1 -7.38 -20.41 -4.96
CA MET A 1 -6.55 -19.20 -4.99
C MET A 1 -7.39 -18.11 -4.38
N ASP A 2 -7.00 -17.60 -3.22
CA ASP A 2 -7.69 -16.50 -2.58
C ASP A 2 -7.78 -15.31 -3.54
N PRO A 3 -8.91 -14.58 -3.56
CA PRO A 3 -9.05 -13.43 -4.41
C PRO A 3 -7.96 -12.43 -4.05
N LEU A 4 -7.20 -12.03 -5.07
CA LEU A 4 -6.14 -11.06 -4.91
C LEU A 4 -6.75 -9.67 -4.70
N ASP A 5 -7.07 -9.37 -3.44
CA ASP A 5 -7.57 -8.05 -3.05
C ASP A 5 -6.39 -7.07 -3.00
N ILE A 6 -6.50 -5.99 -3.78
CA ILE A 6 -5.49 -4.94 -3.86
C ILE A 6 -6.09 -3.62 -3.37
N LEU A 7 -5.44 -3.02 -2.39
CA LEU A 7 -5.74 -1.70 -1.87
C LEU A 7 -4.70 -0.71 -2.39
N ILE A 8 -5.13 0.35 -3.04
CA ILE A 8 -4.24 1.36 -3.62
C ILE A 8 -4.51 2.69 -2.96
N PHE A 9 -3.51 3.22 -2.27
CA PHE A 9 -3.46 4.59 -1.77
C PHE A 9 -2.75 5.45 -2.81
N GLN A 10 -3.32 6.57 -3.19
CA GLN A 10 -2.66 7.52 -4.10
C GLN A 10 -2.67 8.92 -3.52
N THR A 11 -1.67 9.72 -3.87
CA THR A 11 -1.68 11.15 -3.57
C THR A 11 -2.83 11.84 -4.29
N SER A 12 -3.26 12.99 -3.78
CA SER A 12 -4.31 13.80 -4.43
C SER A 12 -3.99 14.15 -5.88
N LYS A 13 -2.70 14.31 -6.21
CA LYS A 13 -2.19 14.55 -7.57
C LYS A 13 -2.01 13.26 -8.40
N LYS A 14 -2.13 12.08 -7.76
CA LYS A 14 -1.92 10.74 -8.35
C LYS A 14 -0.51 10.52 -8.93
N ASP A 15 0.46 11.31 -8.48
CA ASP A 15 1.86 11.20 -8.87
C ASP A 15 2.61 10.11 -8.07
N ARG A 16 2.06 9.70 -6.93
CA ARG A 16 2.63 8.68 -6.05
C ARG A 16 1.55 7.74 -5.55
N ALA A 17 1.89 6.47 -5.40
CA ALA A 17 0.98 5.44 -4.94
C ALA A 17 1.64 4.43 -3.99
N ILE A 18 0.85 3.87 -3.10
CA ILE A 18 1.18 2.67 -2.32
C ILE A 18 0.12 1.63 -2.64
N LYS A 19 0.53 0.48 -3.15
CA LYS A 19 -0.34 -0.67 -3.41
C LYS A 19 -0.10 -1.72 -2.33
N VAL A 20 -1.16 -2.15 -1.67
CA VAL A 20 -1.14 -3.25 -0.70
C VAL A 20 -1.91 -4.41 -1.31
N GLN A 21 -1.26 -5.52 -1.52
CA GLN A 21 -1.84 -6.74 -2.07
C GLN A 21 -2.00 -7.74 -0.93
N LYS A 22 -3.23 -8.22 -0.71
CA LYS A 22 -3.49 -9.32 0.21
C LYS A 22 -3.18 -10.64 -0.50
N ILE A 23 -2.26 -11.42 0.08
CA ILE A 23 -1.88 -12.74 -0.45
C ILE A 23 -2.68 -13.83 0.26
N SER A 24 -2.81 -13.71 1.59
CA SER A 24 -3.61 -14.57 2.46
C SER A 24 -4.16 -13.75 3.63
N ASP A 25 -4.90 -14.36 4.55
CA ASP A 25 -5.46 -13.64 5.71
C ASP A 25 -4.41 -12.94 6.59
N GLU A 26 -3.17 -13.44 6.59
CA GLU A 26 -2.10 -12.93 7.45
C GLU A 26 -0.86 -12.45 6.67
N ARG A 27 -0.90 -12.48 5.33
CA ARG A 27 0.25 -12.12 4.49
C ARG A 27 -0.11 -11.06 3.45
N PHE A 28 0.75 -10.05 3.38
CA PHE A 28 0.55 -8.88 2.53
C PHE A 28 1.83 -8.53 1.78
N ASN A 29 1.68 -8.06 0.54
CA ASN A 29 2.74 -7.36 -0.17
C ASN A 29 2.43 -5.87 -0.21
N VAL A 30 3.45 -5.04 -0.14
CA VAL A 30 3.35 -3.59 -0.30
C VAL A 30 4.31 -3.14 -1.38
N PHE A 31 3.78 -2.43 -2.37
CA PHE A 31 4.53 -1.83 -3.45
C PHE A 31 4.41 -0.32 -3.34
N GLU A 32 5.53 0.36 -3.21
CA GLU A 32 5.63 1.81 -3.25
C GLU A 32 5.96 2.22 -4.69
N GLU A 33 5.12 3.06 -5.26
CA GLU A 33 5.34 3.72 -6.55
C GLU A 33 5.47 5.21 -6.27
N GLY A 34 6.65 5.61 -5.81
CA GLY A 34 6.89 6.96 -5.28
C GLY A 34 8.36 7.34 -5.34
N PHE A 35 8.89 7.79 -4.22
CA PHE A 35 10.25 8.31 -4.10
C PHE A 35 11.32 7.22 -4.15
N PHE A 36 11.11 6.09 -3.47
CA PHE A 36 12.11 5.00 -3.41
C PHE A 36 11.78 3.79 -4.29
N CYS A 37 10.56 3.70 -4.83
CA CYS A 37 10.08 2.58 -5.65
C CYS A 37 10.36 1.20 -5.01
N LYS A 38 10.08 1.05 -3.72
CA LYS A 38 10.38 -0.19 -2.98
C LYS A 38 9.25 -1.20 -3.01
N GLU A 39 9.63 -2.47 -2.95
CA GLU A 39 8.71 -3.59 -2.80
C GLU A 39 9.00 -4.31 -1.48
N PHE A 40 7.94 -4.62 -0.74
CA PHE A 40 7.99 -5.35 0.52
C PHE A 40 7.06 -6.56 0.39
N LEU A 41 7.61 -7.76 0.51
CA LEU A 41 6.89 -9.00 0.24
C LEU A 41 6.66 -9.82 1.51
N ASN A 42 5.56 -10.57 1.55
CA ASN A 42 5.21 -11.53 2.62
C ASN A 42 5.17 -10.94 4.04
N LEU A 43 4.73 -9.69 4.18
CA LEU A 43 4.62 -9.00 5.46
C LEU A 43 3.47 -9.56 6.30
N ASP A 44 3.67 -9.66 7.61
CA ASP A 44 2.59 -9.85 8.58
C ASP A 44 1.90 -8.52 8.95
N ASP A 45 0.79 -8.58 9.70
CA ASP A 45 0.01 -7.40 10.09
C ASP A 45 0.85 -6.33 10.84
N LYS A 46 1.76 -6.75 11.73
CA LYS A 46 2.57 -5.82 12.52
C LYS A 46 3.59 -5.12 11.63
N GLU A 47 4.24 -5.87 10.75
CA GLU A 47 5.20 -5.35 9.79
C GLU A 47 4.52 -4.41 8.78
N LEU A 48 3.37 -4.82 8.24
CA LEU A 48 2.55 -4.01 7.34
C LEU A 48 2.22 -2.66 7.96
N LYS A 49 1.70 -2.66 9.20
CA LYS A 49 1.34 -1.42 9.90
C LYS A 49 2.54 -0.51 10.14
N LYS A 50 3.72 -1.08 10.41
CA LYS A 50 4.96 -0.32 10.61
C LYS A 50 5.42 0.31 9.28
N ILE A 51 5.44 -0.46 8.20
CA ILE A 51 5.84 -0.01 6.87
C ILE A 51 4.88 1.07 6.36
N LEU A 52 3.57 0.86 6.45
CA LEU A 52 2.58 1.85 6.03
C LEU A 52 2.73 3.19 6.78
N LYS A 53 3.02 3.16 8.09
CA LYS A 53 3.29 4.40 8.86
C LYS A 53 4.55 5.12 8.39
N GLN A 54 5.59 4.38 8.00
CA GLN A 54 6.83 4.96 7.48
C GLN A 54 6.59 5.57 6.09
N LEU A 55 5.98 4.80 5.19
CA LEU A 55 5.64 5.24 3.84
C LEU A 55 4.67 6.44 3.86
N GLN A 56 3.70 6.48 4.79
CA GLN A 56 2.83 7.64 4.97
C GLN A 56 3.64 8.91 5.26
N LYS A 57 4.66 8.85 6.11
CA LYS A 57 5.49 10.02 6.44
C LYS A 57 6.40 10.45 5.29
N ILE A 58 6.86 9.51 4.48
CA ILE A 58 7.79 9.76 3.37
C ILE A 58 7.02 10.26 2.14
N GLU A 59 5.96 9.54 1.75
CA GLU A 59 5.20 9.80 0.52
C GLU A 59 4.07 10.81 0.71
N PHE A 60 3.55 10.96 1.93
CA PHE A 60 2.44 11.85 2.26
C PHE A 60 2.78 12.84 3.40
N PRO A 61 3.95 13.51 3.42
CA PRO A 61 4.42 14.31 4.56
C PRO A 61 3.50 15.50 4.92
N ARG A 62 2.69 15.99 3.96
CA ARG A 62 1.75 17.11 4.14
C ARG A 62 0.39 16.90 3.48
N SER A 63 0.13 15.69 2.95
CA SER A 63 -1.13 15.41 2.27
C SER A 63 -2.17 14.96 3.28
N ASN A 64 -3.12 15.84 3.58
CA ASN A 64 -4.30 15.52 4.39
C ASN A 64 -5.39 14.79 3.59
N GLN A 65 -5.22 14.70 2.26
CA GLN A 65 -6.16 14.07 1.34
C GLN A 65 -5.42 13.05 0.47
N LEU A 66 -5.96 11.83 0.43
CA LEU A 66 -5.46 10.71 -0.33
C LEU A 66 -6.62 9.96 -0.97
N TRP A 67 -6.38 9.39 -2.14
CA TRP A 67 -7.35 8.56 -2.84
C TRP A 67 -7.17 7.11 -2.41
N LEU A 68 -8.29 6.45 -2.12
CA LEU A 68 -8.33 5.02 -1.83
C LEU A 68 -9.06 4.30 -2.94
N LYS A 69 -8.44 3.28 -3.52
CA LYS A 69 -9.06 2.39 -4.50
C LYS A 69 -8.93 0.95 -4.01
N ILE A 70 -10.05 0.24 -3.97
CA ILE A 70 -10.09 -1.19 -3.66
C ILE A 70 -10.36 -1.92 -4.96
N VAL A 71 -9.46 -2.81 -5.36
CA VAL A 71 -9.61 -3.70 -6.50
C VAL A 71 -9.76 -5.10 -5.94
N LYS A 72 -10.96 -5.66 -6.06
CA LYS A 72 -11.22 -7.05 -5.69
C LYS A 72 -11.18 -7.89 -6.95
N ASN A 73 -10.37 -8.93 -6.97
CA ASN A 73 -10.42 -9.89 -8.07
C ASN A 73 -11.61 -10.83 -7.81
N LYS A 74 -12.57 -10.83 -8.74
CA LYS A 74 -13.87 -11.51 -8.59
C LYS A 74 -13.79 -12.97 -9.05
#